data_AF-I2PYM6-F1
#
_entry.id   AF-I2PYM6-F1
#
_cell.length_a   1.000
_cell.length_b   1.000
_cell.length_c   1.000
_cell.angle_alpha   90.00
_cell.angle_beta   90.00
_cell.angle_gamma   90.00
#
_symmetry.space_group_name_H-M   'P 1'
#
loop_
_entity.id
_entity.type
_entity.pdbx_description
1 polymer ?
#
loop_
_entity_poly.entity_id
_entity_poly.type
_entity_poly.pdbx_seq_one_letter_code
_entity_poly.pdbx_strand_id
1 'polypeptide(L)'
;MILRCRLCHAAIAAFSPADLRLPMTGAMFGPLEPGFPSPFDPEASFDAARCPFCRHHPQGYDPAGRATLETGTGPWPVGGPVRRAAKAHSKKEGN
;
A
#
# COMPACT_ATOMS: atom_id res chain seq x y z
N MET A 1 -9.13 4.23 -1.82
CA MET A 1 -7.99 3.69 -2.61
C MET A 1 -7.89 2.19 -2.33
N ILE A 2 -7.32 1.41 -3.24
CA ILE A 2 -7.18 -0.05 -3.07
C ILE A 2 -5.71 -0.40 -2.84
N LEU A 3 -5.41 -1.02 -1.70
CA LEU A 3 -4.12 -1.64 -1.42
C LEU A 3 -3.98 -2.91 -2.27
N ARG A 4 -2.87 -3.01 -3.00
CA ARG A 4 -2.53 -4.19 -3.81
C ARG A 4 -1.28 -4.87 -3.28
N CYS A 5 -1.17 -6.16 -3.55
CA CYS A 5 0.08 -6.86 -3.35
C CYS A 5 1.08 -6.44 -4.42
N ARG A 6 2.28 -6.01 -4.03
CA ARG A 6 3.36 -5.70 -4.98
C ARG A 6 3.84 -6.90 -5.81
N LEU A 7 3.67 -8.13 -5.32
CA LEU A 7 4.17 -9.31 -6.02
C LEU A 7 3.14 -9.94 -6.95
N CYS A 8 1.94 -10.23 -6.44
CA CYS A 8 0.89 -10.89 -7.23
C CYS A 8 -0.19 -9.94 -7.75
N HIS A 9 -0.10 -8.65 -7.42
CA HIS A 9 -1.00 -7.58 -7.86
C HIS A 9 -2.47 -7.73 -7.43
N ALA A 10 -2.77 -8.73 -6.59
CA ALA A 10 -4.09 -8.95 -6.03
C ALA A 10 -4.55 -7.73 -5.19
N ALA A 11 -5.83 -7.39 -5.30
CA ALA A 11 -6.46 -6.42 -4.40
C ALA A 11 -6.58 -7.05 -3.01
N ILE A 12 -6.13 -6.33 -1.98
CA ILE A 12 -6.09 -6.85 -0.60
C ILE A 12 -7.11 -6.13 0.28
N ALA A 13 -7.08 -4.80 0.28
CA ALA A 13 -7.85 -3.98 1.21
C ALA A 13 -8.27 -2.66 0.57
N ALA A 14 -9.37 -2.10 1.05
CA ALA A 14 -9.70 -0.70 0.81
C ALA A 14 -9.08 0.17 1.92
N PHE A 15 -8.60 1.36 1.58
CA PHE A 15 -8.16 2.35 2.56
C PHE A 15 -8.40 3.77 2.06
N SER A 16 -8.43 4.71 2.99
CA SER A 16 -8.53 6.15 2.72
C SER A 16 -7.19 6.81 3.05
N PRO A 17 -6.56 7.53 2.10
CA PRO A 17 -5.29 8.21 2.39
C PRO A 17 -5.38 9.23 3.52
N ALA A 18 -6.55 9.82 3.77
CA ALA A 18 -6.78 10.77 4.86
C ALA A 18 -6.75 10.10 6.25
N ASP A 19 -7.00 8.80 6.31
CA ASP A 19 -7.08 8.03 7.56
C ASP A 19 -5.76 7.31 7.88
N LEU A 20 -4.79 7.32 6.96
CA LEU A 20 -3.46 6.75 7.21
C LEU A 20 -2.69 7.58 8.22
N ARG A 21 -2.28 6.95 9.32
CA ARG A 21 -1.44 7.54 10.37
C ARG A 21 -0.31 6.58 10.72
N LEU A 22 0.79 7.12 11.22
CA LEU A 22 1.89 6.31 11.75
C LEU A 22 1.72 6.18 13.29
N PRO A 23 1.98 5.00 13.88
CA PRO A 23 2.21 3.72 13.19
C PRO A 23 0.92 3.22 12.50
N MET A 24 1.08 2.58 11.33
CA MET A 24 -0.06 1.99 10.62
C MET A 24 -0.48 0.68 11.28
N THR A 25 -1.79 0.49 11.42
CA THR A 25 -2.40 -0.74 11.93
C THR A 25 -3.40 -1.30 10.92
N GLY A 26 -3.79 -2.57 11.08
CA GLY A 26 -4.79 -3.21 10.23
C GLY A 26 -6.13 -2.48 10.22
N ALA A 27 -6.48 -1.75 11.27
CA ALA A 27 -7.72 -0.96 11.35
C ALA A 27 -7.86 0.11 10.26
N MET A 28 -6.74 0.57 9.69
CA MET A 28 -6.74 1.55 8.59
C MET A 28 -7.07 0.92 7.23
N PHE A 29 -7.17 -0.41 7.17
CA PHE A 29 -7.36 -1.20 5.96
C PHE A 29 -8.64 -2.04 6.08
N GLY A 30 -9.69 -1.55 5.46
CA GLY A 30 -11.01 -2.19 5.46
C GLY A 30 -11.19 -3.25 4.38
N PRO A 31 -12.33 -3.95 4.40
CA PRO A 31 -12.70 -4.90 3.37
C PRO A 31 -12.86 -4.23 2.00
N LEU A 32 -12.65 -5.00 0.93
CA LEU A 32 -12.79 -4.51 -0.45
C LEU A 32 -14.24 -4.15 -0.79
N GLU A 33 -15.19 -4.88 -0.22
CA GLU A 33 -16.63 -4.72 -0.44
C GLU A 33 -17.38 -4.79 0.89
N PRO A 34 -18.53 -4.11 1.02
CA PRO A 34 -19.38 -4.25 2.20
C PRO A 34 -19.79 -5.71 2.43
N GLY A 35 -19.68 -6.19 3.67
CA GLY A 35 -20.04 -7.56 4.04
C GLY A 35 -18.90 -8.59 3.93
N PHE A 36 -17.74 -8.21 3.40
CA PHE A 36 -16.54 -9.06 3.42
C PHE A 36 -15.72 -8.87 4.70
N PRO A 37 -14.96 -9.89 5.15
CA PRO A 37 -14.10 -9.77 6.32
C PRO A 37 -12.96 -8.78 6.07
N SER A 38 -12.53 -8.11 7.15
CA SER A 38 -11.31 -7.31 7.10
C SER A 38 -10.10 -8.20 6.76
N PRO A 39 -9.22 -7.76 5.85
CA PRO A 39 -8.10 -8.58 5.39
C PRO A 39 -6.99 -8.71 6.46
N PHE A 40 -6.97 -7.81 7.43
CA PHE A 40 -5.99 -7.78 8.51
C PHE A 40 -6.70 -7.68 9.87
N ASP A 41 -6.02 -8.17 10.90
CA ASP A 41 -6.41 -7.93 12.28
C ASP A 41 -6.31 -6.42 12.57
N PRO A 42 -7.34 -5.77 13.14
CA PRO A 42 -7.36 -4.33 13.39
C PRO A 42 -6.20 -3.82 14.24
N GLU A 43 -5.78 -4.62 15.22
CA GLU A 43 -4.73 -4.27 16.20
C GLU A 43 -3.33 -4.70 15.72
N ALA A 44 -3.25 -5.52 14.68
CA ALA A 44 -1.97 -5.91 14.13
C ALA A 44 -1.25 -4.73 13.48
N SER A 45 0.06 -4.66 13.73
CA SER A 45 0.97 -3.78 12.99
C SER A 45 0.90 -4.10 11.49
N PHE A 46 0.91 -3.05 10.66
CA PHE A 46 0.99 -3.24 9.23
C PHE A 46 2.26 -3.98 8.77
N ASP A 47 3.36 -3.93 9.52
CA ASP A 47 4.58 -4.71 9.22
C ASP A 47 4.33 -6.22 9.27
N ALA A 48 3.32 -6.66 10.03
CA ALA A 48 2.88 -8.04 10.10
C ALA A 48 1.87 -8.41 9.02
N ALA A 49 1.32 -7.43 8.27
CA ALA A 49 0.33 -7.67 7.24
C ALA A 49 0.89 -8.58 6.13
N ARG A 50 0.11 -9.56 5.70
CA ARG A 50 0.48 -10.48 4.62
C ARG A 50 -0.65 -10.56 3.61
N CYS A 51 -0.30 -10.54 2.34
CA CYS A 51 -1.24 -10.80 1.25
C CYS A 51 -1.91 -12.16 1.47
N PRO A 52 -3.25 -12.24 1.45
CA PRO A 52 -3.95 -13.51 1.67
C PRO A 52 -3.68 -14.53 0.55
N PHE A 53 -3.31 -14.06 -0.65
CA PHE A 53 -3.10 -14.92 -1.82
C PHE A 53 -1.68 -15.50 -1.92
N CYS A 54 -0.65 -14.67 -1.70
CA CYS A 54 0.75 -15.10 -1.86
C CYS A 54 1.56 -15.06 -0.56
N ARG A 55 0.95 -14.68 0.57
CA ARG A 55 1.57 -14.60 1.90
C ARG A 55 2.77 -13.66 2.02
N HIS A 56 3.02 -12.80 1.03
CA HIS A 56 4.07 -11.78 1.08
C HIS A 56 3.54 -10.46 1.63
N HIS A 57 4.44 -9.64 2.18
CA HIS A 57 4.07 -8.31 2.64
C HIS A 57 3.57 -7.44 1.47
N PRO A 58 2.45 -6.69 1.62
CA PRO A 58 1.87 -5.91 0.52
C PRO A 58 2.83 -4.93 -0.16
N GLN A 59 3.75 -4.31 0.58
CA GLN A 59 4.73 -3.35 0.06
C GLN A 59 6.01 -3.99 -0.54
N GLY A 60 6.17 -5.31 -0.40
CA GLY A 60 7.45 -6.00 -0.63
C GLY A 60 8.43 -5.87 0.56
N TYR A 61 9.62 -6.48 0.43
CA TYR A 61 10.65 -6.53 1.49
C TYR A 61 11.71 -5.41 1.39
N ASP A 62 11.63 -4.57 0.36
CA ASP A 62 12.60 -3.49 0.13
C ASP A 62 12.41 -2.35 1.15
N PRO A 63 13.49 -1.70 1.63
CA PRO A 63 13.39 -0.57 2.57
C PRO A 63 12.56 0.62 2.05
N ALA A 64 12.57 0.90 0.74
CA ALA A 64 11.68 1.91 0.15
C ALA A 64 10.21 1.45 0.13
N GLY A 65 9.97 0.14 0.19
CA GLY A 65 8.65 -0.45 0.38
C GLY A 65 7.98 0.03 1.66
N ARG A 66 8.71 0.20 2.77
CA ARG A 66 8.12 0.65 4.05
C ARG A 66 7.44 2.01 3.99
N ALA A 67 7.93 2.89 3.13
CA ALA A 67 7.42 4.24 2.95
C ALA A 67 6.39 4.36 1.82
N THR A 68 6.02 3.25 1.16
CA THR A 68 5.10 3.27 0.01
C THR A 68 4.11 2.11 0.02
N LEU A 69 2.85 2.34 -0.33
CA LEU A 69 1.84 1.31 -0.53
C LEU A 69 1.66 1.06 -2.02
N GLU A 70 1.71 -0.20 -2.46
CA GLU A 70 1.35 -0.52 -3.84
C GLU A 70 -0.18 -0.40 -4.00
N THR A 71 -0.63 0.30 -5.04
CA THR A 71 -2.06 0.54 -5.28
C THR A 71 -2.45 0.28 -6.73
N GLY A 72 -3.74 0.34 -7.05
CA GLY A 72 -4.21 0.22 -8.44
C GLY A 72 -3.67 1.29 -9.41
N THR A 73 -3.10 2.38 -8.89
CA THR A 73 -2.51 3.48 -9.69
C THR A 73 -0.98 3.56 -9.53
N GLY A 74 -0.34 2.54 -8.94
CA GLY A 74 1.09 2.51 -8.63
C GLY A 74 1.42 2.81 -7.16
N PRO A 75 2.71 2.99 -6.83
CA PRO A 75 3.15 3.20 -5.45
C PRO A 75 2.67 4.55 -4.89
N TRP A 76 2.12 4.52 -3.67
CA TRP A 76 1.60 5.67 -2.94
C TRP A 76 2.43 5.94 -1.67
N PRO A 77 2.94 7.16 -1.42
CA PRO A 77 3.78 7.44 -0.26
C PRO A 77 3.01 7.44 1.07
N VAL A 78 3.61 6.89 2.12
CA VAL A 78 3.10 6.87 3.50
C VAL A 78 3.99 7.77 4.36
N GLY A 79 3.40 8.75 5.05
CA GLY A 79 4.10 9.51 6.11
C GLY A 79 4.99 10.66 5.66
N GLY A 80 4.97 11.10 4.41
CA GLY A 80 5.61 12.34 3.96
C GLY A 80 4.57 13.44 3.64
N PRO A 81 4.90 14.74 3.78
CA PRO A 81 4.06 15.79 3.21
C PRO A 81 3.83 15.47 1.73
N VAL A 82 2.57 15.52 1.29
CA VAL A 82 2.16 15.28 -0.10
C VAL A 82 2.85 16.30 -1.01
N ARG A 83 4.11 16.05 -1.37
CA ARG A 83 4.70 16.71 -2.53
C ARG A 83 4.08 16.00 -3.73
N ARG A 84 3.07 16.65 -4.31
CA ARG A 84 2.55 16.36 -5.64
C ARG A 84 3.74 15.93 -6.51
N ALA A 85 3.72 14.69 -7.00
CA ALA A 85 4.68 14.23 -7.98
C ALA A 85 4.53 15.12 -9.22
N ALA A 86 5.40 16.12 -9.33
CA ALA A 86 5.61 16.82 -10.58
C ALA A 86 6.20 15.79 -11.54
N LYS A 87 5.50 15.56 -12.64
CA LYS A 87 5.99 14.77 -13.76
C LYS A 87 7.36 15.32 -14.17
N ALA A 88 8.41 14.52 -14.06
CA ALA A 88 9.62 14.74 -14.84
C ALA A 88 9.68 13.63 -15.89
N HIS A 89 9.38 14.03 -17.12
CA HIS A 89 9.42 13.22 -18.31
C HIS A 89 10.78 12.54 -18.49
N SER A 90 10.70 11.34 -19.05
CA SER A 90 11.75 10.65 -19.82
C SER A 90 12.68 11.60 -20.58
N LYS A 91 13.99 11.39 -20.48
CA LYS A 91 14.89 11.60 -21.63
C LYS A 91 16.00 10.57 -21.64
N LYS A 92 15.90 9.66 -22.62
CA LYS A 92 17.01 8.90 -23.21
C LYS A 92 17.91 9.89 -23.96
N GLU A 93 19.22 9.81 -23.75
CA GLU A 93 20.33 10.17 -24.65
C GLU A 93 21.59 9.74 -23.86
N GLY A 94 22.38 8.75 -24.24
CA GLY A 94 22.93 8.46 -25.56
C GLY A 94 24.39 8.91 -25.53
N ASN A 95 25.33 7.95 -25.46
CA ASN A 95 26.72 8.13 -25.86
C ASN A 95 27.15 6.91 -26.66
#